data_AF-A0A960RSU2-F1
#
_entry.id   AF-A0A960RSU2-F1
#
_cell.length_a   1.000
_cell.length_b   1.000
_cell.length_c   1.000
_cell.angle_alpha   90.00
_cell.angle_beta   90.00
_cell.angle_gamma   90.00
#
_symmetry.space_group_name_H-M   'P 1'
#
loop_
_entity.id
_entity.type
_entity.pdbx_description
1 polymer ?
#
loop_
_entity_poly.entity_id
_entity_poly.type
_entity_poly.pdbx_seq_one_letter_code
_entity_poly.pdbx_strand_id
1 'polypeptide(L)'
;MTQSSDPPLSIPPIKRDELSELRILNYEKIGSGPFEVDSELQRFPFPDLSDQLQILSRSQYQETQYLLALRGAQMKKVVHSGEKLYLTYENDQLVFSDVSSPLWVKVLASGEGRTTLEMGVDVISQEGKTLLSQAREVAIGENEKPFKKEDISDAMLLKALEALGEARWWAPDRLFERYEGEEYQIYKGLERLEIPGEQILFAEEGKWFVWKEDRWKVGKEQGLPSALVREVSPYKMEWDVWDGRGLEWTRLTFHRERVRPLTVRMEEVLTRLRQRTSTRISCRIDNRATILKVGDWLFRTERGWHTVKSSYEVDAIVKFKVMGELFIFDGLEKQEGKEVFCGTLFDPMRVEQQIVRLPITQMRTLEHSPSTKKGRSTKIQPPTSSDLRPNKSHRMQPIEDYEVFEE
;
A
#
# COMPACT_ATOMS: atom_id res chain seq x y z
N MET A 1 -6.17 93.13 -71.16
CA MET A 1 -5.74 93.92 -69.99
C MET A 1 -6.94 94.70 -69.47
N THR A 2 -7.57 94.20 -68.42
CA THR A 2 -8.52 94.92 -67.55
C THR A 2 -8.61 94.09 -66.27
N GLN A 3 -7.89 94.51 -65.23
CA GLN A 3 -7.94 93.93 -63.89
C GLN A 3 -9.15 94.53 -63.16
N SER A 4 -10.03 93.66 -62.67
CA SER A 4 -11.15 94.00 -61.78
C SER A 4 -10.71 93.73 -60.34
N SER A 5 -10.65 94.78 -59.53
CA SER A 5 -10.31 94.72 -58.10
C SER A 5 -11.60 94.83 -57.28
N ASP A 6 -12.03 93.72 -56.69
CA ASP A 6 -13.11 93.71 -55.70
C ASP A 6 -12.62 94.23 -54.33
N PRO A 7 -13.43 95.01 -53.60
CA PRO A 7 -13.08 95.50 -52.27
C PRO A 7 -13.28 94.43 -51.18
N PRO A 8 -12.50 94.46 -50.08
CA PRO A 8 -12.58 93.48 -49.01
C PRO A 8 -13.82 93.64 -48.13
N LEU A 9 -14.47 92.53 -47.82
CA LEU A 9 -15.60 92.39 -46.89
C LEU A 9 -15.16 92.68 -45.45
N SER A 10 -15.77 93.68 -44.83
CA SER A 10 -15.61 94.03 -43.42
C SER A 10 -16.48 93.12 -42.54
N ILE A 11 -15.84 92.28 -41.72
CA ILE A 11 -16.53 91.44 -40.71
C ILE A 11 -16.73 92.29 -39.44
N PRO A 12 -17.96 92.42 -38.90
CA PRO A 12 -18.18 93.17 -37.66
C PRO A 12 -17.60 92.43 -36.44
N PRO A 13 -17.10 93.14 -35.43
CA PRO A 13 -16.57 92.53 -34.21
C PRO A 13 -17.69 91.89 -33.39
N ILE A 14 -17.55 90.59 -33.13
CA ILE A 14 -18.43 89.82 -32.24
C ILE A 14 -18.23 90.33 -30.81
N LYS A 15 -19.31 90.77 -30.17
CA LYS A 15 -19.33 91.22 -28.77
C LYS A 15 -19.01 90.04 -27.84
N ARG A 16 -18.14 90.29 -26.86
CA ARG A 16 -17.48 89.28 -26.03
C ARG A 16 -18.33 88.71 -24.88
N ASP A 17 -19.60 89.10 -24.77
CA ASP A 17 -20.49 88.78 -23.62
C ASP A 17 -21.61 87.77 -23.94
N GLU A 18 -21.57 87.09 -25.10
CA GLU A 18 -22.53 86.00 -25.46
C GLU A 18 -21.90 84.60 -25.46
N LEU A 19 -20.73 84.43 -24.81
CA LEU A 19 -20.01 83.14 -24.76
C LEU A 19 -20.12 82.40 -23.42
N SER A 20 -20.79 82.98 -22.42
CA SER A 20 -20.95 82.37 -21.09
C SER A 20 -22.15 81.43 -20.95
N GLU A 21 -23.07 81.37 -21.93
CA GLU A 21 -24.24 80.48 -21.88
C GLU A 21 -24.14 79.21 -22.75
N LEU A 22 -23.03 78.99 -23.46
CA LEU A 22 -22.93 77.88 -24.45
C LEU A 22 -21.89 76.80 -24.13
N ARG A 23 -21.41 76.66 -22.90
CA ARG A 23 -20.56 75.53 -22.51
C ARG A 23 -20.81 75.03 -21.08
N ILE A 24 -22.04 74.67 -20.78
CA ILE A 24 -22.27 73.50 -19.93
C ILE A 24 -22.44 72.34 -20.90
N LEU A 25 -21.31 71.76 -21.33
CA LEU A 25 -21.33 70.44 -21.94
C LEU A 25 -21.94 69.51 -20.89
N ASN A 26 -23.18 69.10 -21.12
CA ASN A 26 -23.86 68.10 -20.31
C ASN A 26 -23.11 66.77 -20.48
N TYR A 27 -22.09 66.54 -19.65
CA TYR A 27 -21.33 65.29 -19.61
C TYR A 27 -22.22 64.09 -19.28
N GLU A 28 -23.41 64.32 -18.72
CA GLU A 28 -24.44 63.29 -18.50
C GLU A 28 -24.98 62.66 -19.80
N LYS A 29 -24.76 63.29 -20.96
CA LYS A 29 -25.18 62.75 -22.27
C LYS A 29 -24.07 61.98 -23.00
N ILE A 30 -22.84 61.97 -22.49
CA ILE A 30 -21.79 61.10 -23.03
C ILE A 30 -22.14 59.66 -22.63
N GLY A 31 -22.69 58.91 -23.57
CA GLY A 31 -23.19 57.54 -23.36
C GLY A 31 -24.63 57.30 -23.83
N SER A 32 -25.30 58.28 -24.45
CA SER A 32 -26.63 58.06 -25.08
C SER A 32 -26.66 58.57 -26.52
N GLY A 33 -27.36 57.85 -27.40
CA GLY A 33 -27.45 58.18 -28.84
C GLY A 33 -26.36 57.50 -29.69
N PRO A 34 -25.91 58.05 -30.82
CA PRO A 34 -24.96 57.39 -31.73
C PRO A 34 -23.53 57.19 -31.15
N PHE A 35 -23.27 57.72 -29.94
CA PHE A 35 -22.06 57.49 -29.14
C PHE A 35 -22.35 56.68 -27.87
N GLU A 36 -23.56 56.14 -27.73
CA GLU A 36 -23.83 55.05 -26.80
C GLU A 36 -22.87 53.94 -27.19
N VAL A 37 -21.98 53.60 -26.27
CA VAL A 37 -21.19 52.38 -26.40
C VAL A 37 -22.23 51.27 -26.33
N ASP A 38 -22.71 50.85 -27.50
CA ASP A 38 -23.47 49.61 -27.69
C ASP A 38 -22.76 48.62 -26.81
N SER A 39 -23.43 48.10 -25.78
CA SER A 39 -22.74 47.42 -24.69
C SER A 39 -22.09 46.16 -25.24
N GLU A 40 -20.88 46.29 -25.81
CA GLU A 40 -20.13 45.22 -26.47
C GLU A 40 -19.86 44.10 -25.45
N LEU A 41 -19.87 44.46 -24.16
CA LEU A 41 -19.88 43.57 -23.01
C LEU A 41 -21.02 42.53 -23.06
N GLN A 42 -22.20 42.85 -23.60
CA GLN A 42 -23.31 41.89 -23.71
C GLN A 42 -23.08 40.84 -24.81
N ARG A 43 -22.19 41.11 -25.78
CA ARG A 43 -21.82 40.18 -26.86
C ARG A 43 -20.45 39.54 -26.65
N PHE A 44 -19.88 39.63 -25.44
CA PHE A 44 -18.60 39.00 -25.16
C PHE A 44 -18.73 37.47 -25.36
N PRO A 45 -17.96 36.87 -26.29
CA PRO A 45 -18.07 35.44 -26.54
C PRO A 45 -17.58 34.69 -25.30
N PHE A 46 -18.47 33.92 -24.69
CA PHE A 46 -18.14 33.09 -23.55
C PHE A 46 -17.13 32.01 -23.99
N PRO A 47 -15.91 31.97 -23.43
CA PRO A 47 -14.89 31.03 -23.87
C PRO A 47 -15.29 29.61 -23.48
N ASP A 48 -15.28 28.70 -24.43
CA ASP A 48 -15.44 27.27 -24.16
C ASP A 48 -14.09 26.68 -23.73
N LEU A 49 -13.95 26.39 -22.43
CA LEU A 49 -12.76 25.76 -21.85
C LEU A 49 -12.96 24.26 -21.59
N SER A 50 -14.05 23.66 -22.09
CA SER A 50 -14.32 22.22 -21.92
C SER A 50 -13.16 21.35 -22.41
N ASP A 51 -12.49 21.78 -23.48
CA ASP A 51 -11.32 21.09 -24.03
C ASP A 51 -10.00 21.43 -23.33
N GLN A 52 -9.98 22.46 -22.48
CA GLN A 52 -8.78 22.93 -21.78
C GLN A 52 -8.75 22.46 -20.32
N LEU A 53 -9.87 22.03 -19.75
CA LEU A 53 -9.97 21.56 -18.38
C LEU A 53 -10.17 20.05 -18.33
N GLN A 54 -9.59 19.43 -17.31
CA GLN A 54 -9.78 18.01 -17.06
C GLN A 54 -9.80 17.75 -15.56
N ILE A 55 -10.75 16.93 -15.12
CA ILE A 55 -10.75 16.35 -13.78
C ILE A 55 -9.89 15.09 -13.84
N LEU A 56 -8.78 15.11 -13.12
CA LEU A 56 -7.85 13.98 -13.05
C LEU A 56 -8.33 12.92 -12.07
N SER A 57 -8.86 13.35 -10.93
CA SER A 57 -9.33 12.44 -9.88
C SER A 57 -10.22 13.14 -8.86
N ARG A 58 -10.99 12.34 -8.14
CA ARG A 58 -11.73 12.72 -6.94
C ARG A 58 -11.11 12.05 -5.71
N SER A 59 -11.09 12.76 -4.59
CA SER A 59 -10.51 12.22 -3.36
C SER A 59 -11.29 10.99 -2.86
N GLN A 60 -10.55 9.94 -2.50
CA GLN A 60 -11.08 8.73 -1.86
C GLN A 60 -11.49 8.93 -0.39
N TYR A 61 -11.18 10.08 0.21
CA TYR A 61 -11.46 10.37 1.61
C TYR A 61 -12.48 11.49 1.80
N GLN A 62 -12.50 12.45 0.87
CA GLN A 62 -13.38 13.61 0.91
C GLN A 62 -14.09 13.76 -0.43
N GLU A 63 -15.37 13.40 -0.52
CA GLU A 63 -16.14 13.42 -1.77
C GLU A 63 -16.21 14.80 -2.43
N THR A 64 -15.91 15.87 -1.68
CA THR A 64 -15.91 17.25 -2.15
C THR A 64 -14.57 17.70 -2.72
N GLN A 65 -13.48 16.91 -2.63
CA GLN A 65 -12.17 17.32 -3.14
C GLN A 65 -11.86 16.71 -4.51
N TYR A 66 -11.36 17.55 -5.41
CA TYR A 66 -11.02 17.20 -6.79
C TYR A 66 -9.63 17.69 -7.16
N LEU A 67 -8.95 16.96 -8.04
CA LEU A 67 -7.71 17.38 -8.67
C LEU A 67 -7.99 17.78 -10.13
N LEU A 68 -7.90 19.07 -10.41
CA LEU A 68 -8.10 19.62 -11.75
C LEU A 68 -6.76 19.86 -12.42
N ALA A 69 -6.72 19.70 -13.74
CA ALA A 69 -5.60 20.07 -14.57
C ALA A 69 -6.02 20.92 -15.77
N LEU A 70 -5.13 21.84 -16.15
CA LEU A 70 -5.23 22.60 -17.39
C LEU A 70 -4.41 21.90 -18.47
N ARG A 71 -5.07 21.55 -19.59
CA ARG A 71 -4.40 20.96 -20.75
C ARG A 71 -3.43 21.97 -21.35
N GLY A 72 -2.20 21.54 -21.61
CA GLY A 72 -1.14 22.37 -22.21
C GLY A 72 -0.23 23.08 -21.19
N ALA A 73 -0.75 23.51 -20.03
CA ALA A 73 0.04 24.22 -19.02
C ALA A 73 0.77 23.31 -18.01
N GLN A 74 0.47 22.00 -18.01
CA GLN A 74 0.95 21.02 -17.01
C GLN A 74 0.66 21.42 -15.54
N MET A 75 -0.27 22.36 -15.32
CA MET A 75 -0.65 22.80 -13.99
C MET A 75 -1.76 21.92 -13.43
N LYS A 76 -1.62 21.56 -12.15
CA LYS A 76 -2.64 20.85 -11.38
C LYS A 76 -3.04 21.70 -10.17
N LYS A 77 -4.32 21.71 -9.81
CA LYS A 77 -4.83 22.41 -8.62
C LYS A 77 -5.84 21.53 -7.91
N VAL A 78 -5.73 21.45 -6.59
CA VAL A 78 -6.74 20.82 -5.72
C VAL A 78 -7.83 21.84 -5.44
N VAL A 79 -9.09 21.42 -5.52
CA VAL A 79 -10.25 22.30 -5.32
C VAL A 79 -11.37 21.59 -4.58
N HIS A 80 -12.15 22.35 -3.81
CA HIS A 80 -13.36 21.84 -3.18
C HIS A 80 -14.60 22.09 -4.04
N SER A 81 -15.57 21.21 -3.93
CA SER A 81 -16.90 21.40 -4.51
C SER A 81 -17.47 22.73 -4.03
N GLY A 82 -17.93 23.55 -4.98
CA GLY A 82 -18.47 24.88 -4.72
C GLY A 82 -17.44 26.01 -4.65
N GLU A 83 -16.15 25.70 -4.62
CA GLU A 83 -15.08 26.71 -4.59
C GLU A 83 -14.84 27.31 -5.99
N LYS A 84 -14.77 28.64 -6.08
CA LYS A 84 -14.41 29.34 -7.33
C LYS A 84 -12.89 29.35 -7.50
N LEU A 85 -12.40 28.75 -8.57
CA LEU A 85 -11.04 28.86 -9.06
C LEU A 85 -10.96 29.92 -10.15
N TYR A 86 -10.07 30.88 -9.99
CA TYR A 86 -9.84 31.93 -10.98
C TYR A 86 -8.80 31.48 -12.01
N LEU A 87 -8.98 31.94 -13.25
CA LEU A 87 -8.14 31.62 -14.39
C LEU A 87 -7.65 32.91 -15.05
N THR A 88 -6.39 32.94 -15.48
CA THR A 88 -5.84 34.07 -16.23
C THR A 88 -5.03 33.56 -17.42
N TYR A 89 -4.72 34.45 -18.36
CA TYR A 89 -3.82 34.16 -19.47
C TYR A 89 -2.43 34.72 -19.15
N GLU A 90 -1.44 33.85 -19.10
CA GLU A 90 -0.02 34.19 -19.02
C GLU A 90 0.68 33.65 -20.25
N ASN A 91 1.34 34.53 -21.03
CA ASN A 91 2.04 34.15 -22.27
C ASN A 91 1.16 33.31 -23.23
N ASP A 92 -0.09 33.75 -23.43
CA ASP A 92 -1.11 33.07 -24.25
C ASP A 92 -1.50 31.66 -23.76
N GLN A 93 -1.14 31.30 -22.53
CA GLN A 93 -1.54 30.04 -21.89
C GLN A 93 -2.49 30.32 -20.73
N LEU A 94 -3.54 29.51 -20.65
CA LEU A 94 -4.47 29.54 -19.53
C LEU A 94 -3.80 28.93 -18.30
N VAL A 95 -3.79 29.66 -17.19
CA VAL A 95 -3.18 29.25 -15.92
C VAL A 95 -4.14 29.48 -14.75
N PHE A 96 -3.95 28.74 -13.66
CA PHE A 96 -4.69 28.99 -12.40
C PHE A 96 -4.16 30.27 -11.73
N SER A 97 -5.06 31.15 -11.30
CA SER A 97 -4.75 32.39 -10.60
C SER A 97 -5.21 32.33 -9.15
N ASP A 98 -4.36 32.74 -8.22
CA ASP A 98 -4.74 32.96 -6.82
C ASP A 98 -5.40 34.34 -6.61
N VAL A 99 -5.30 35.23 -7.59
CA VAL A 99 -5.95 36.55 -7.60
C VAL A 99 -7.27 36.45 -8.36
N SER A 100 -8.31 37.10 -7.82
CA SER A 100 -9.61 37.22 -8.49
C SER A 100 -9.43 37.76 -9.91
N SER A 101 -9.85 36.99 -10.89
CA SER A 101 -9.84 37.35 -12.30
C SER A 101 -11.27 37.26 -12.85
N PRO A 102 -11.53 37.86 -14.01
CA PRO A 102 -12.86 37.79 -14.59
C PRO A 102 -13.30 36.36 -14.91
N LEU A 103 -12.37 35.49 -15.31
CA LEU A 103 -12.66 34.12 -15.70
C LEU A 103 -12.52 33.18 -14.50
N TRP A 104 -13.55 32.40 -14.21
CA TRP A 104 -13.53 31.45 -13.11
C TRP A 104 -14.22 30.14 -13.47
N VAL A 105 -13.88 29.09 -12.71
CA VAL A 105 -14.50 27.77 -12.77
C VAL A 105 -14.78 27.26 -11.38
N LYS A 106 -15.83 26.46 -11.24
CA LYS A 106 -16.28 25.93 -9.98
C LYS A 106 -16.77 24.52 -10.19
N VAL A 107 -16.25 23.59 -9.39
CA VAL A 107 -16.68 22.20 -9.44
C VAL A 107 -18.01 22.09 -8.73
N LEU A 108 -19.03 21.59 -9.40
CA LEU A 108 -20.31 21.27 -8.79
C LEU A 108 -20.33 19.77 -8.48
N ALA A 109 -20.84 19.42 -7.29
CA ALA A 109 -20.90 18.03 -6.84
C ALA A 109 -21.66 17.17 -7.86
N SER A 110 -21.08 16.02 -8.17
CA SER A 110 -21.66 15.07 -9.12
C SER A 110 -22.86 14.34 -8.51
N GLY A 111 -24.02 14.45 -9.16
CA GLY A 111 -25.04 13.41 -9.12
C GLY A 111 -24.76 12.38 -10.22
N GLU A 112 -24.84 11.08 -9.91
CA GLU A 112 -24.80 10.00 -10.91
C GLU A 112 -23.51 9.86 -11.76
N GLY A 113 -22.33 10.17 -11.20
CA GLY A 113 -21.04 9.82 -11.82
C GLY A 113 -20.64 10.67 -13.01
N ARG A 114 -21.22 11.87 -13.14
CA ARG A 114 -20.74 12.94 -14.00
C ARG A 114 -20.50 14.19 -13.17
N THR A 115 -19.26 14.62 -13.05
CA THR A 115 -18.95 15.92 -12.44
C THR A 115 -19.25 17.04 -13.43
N THR A 116 -20.01 18.04 -12.99
CA THR A 116 -20.29 19.25 -13.75
C THR A 116 -19.36 20.37 -13.28
N LEU A 117 -18.84 21.14 -14.23
CA LEU A 117 -18.16 22.40 -13.94
C LEU A 117 -19.10 23.55 -14.26
N GLU A 118 -19.28 24.44 -13.31
CA GLU A 118 -19.83 25.77 -13.54
C GLU A 118 -18.67 26.68 -13.94
N MET A 119 -18.72 27.22 -15.14
CA MET A 119 -17.72 28.14 -15.64
C MET A 119 -18.37 29.51 -15.76
N GLY A 120 -17.65 30.57 -15.45
CA GLY A 120 -18.23 31.91 -15.51
C GLY A 120 -17.24 33.02 -15.83
N VAL A 121 -17.81 34.14 -16.25
CA VAL A 121 -17.11 35.40 -16.46
C VAL A 121 -17.80 36.47 -15.62
N ASP A 122 -17.09 37.01 -14.63
CA ASP A 122 -17.52 38.13 -13.78
C ASP A 122 -16.62 39.35 -14.06
N VAL A 123 -17.13 40.35 -14.78
CA VAL A 123 -16.42 41.62 -14.99
C VAL A 123 -16.89 42.62 -13.95
N ILE A 124 -15.98 43.04 -13.08
CA ILE A 124 -16.25 43.98 -11.99
C ILE A 124 -15.55 45.31 -12.31
N SER A 125 -16.25 46.43 -12.16
CA SER A 125 -15.67 47.77 -12.31
C SER A 125 -14.66 48.08 -11.20
N GLN A 126 -13.84 49.11 -11.38
CA GLN A 126 -12.92 49.59 -10.33
C GLN A 126 -13.65 50.02 -9.04
N GLU A 127 -14.93 50.39 -9.16
CA GLU A 127 -15.80 50.77 -8.04
C GLU A 127 -16.47 49.55 -7.37
N GLY A 128 -16.16 48.33 -7.81
CA GLY A 128 -16.74 47.10 -7.28
C GLY A 128 -18.12 46.73 -7.83
N LYS A 129 -18.61 47.44 -8.86
CA LYS A 129 -19.90 47.16 -9.48
C LYS A 129 -19.76 46.07 -10.54
N THR A 130 -20.56 45.01 -10.44
CA THR A 130 -20.62 43.98 -11.50
C THR A 130 -21.18 44.59 -12.79
N LEU A 131 -20.34 44.59 -13.83
CA LEU A 131 -20.68 45.07 -15.17
C LEU A 131 -21.24 43.95 -16.04
N LEU A 132 -20.72 42.73 -15.86
CA LEU A 132 -21.14 41.52 -16.56
C LEU A 132 -20.99 40.33 -15.62
N SER A 133 -21.99 39.45 -15.57
CA SER A 133 -21.87 38.14 -14.94
C SER A 133 -22.62 37.14 -15.80
N GLN A 134 -21.89 36.16 -16.31
CA GLN A 134 -22.43 35.06 -17.10
C GLN A 134 -21.81 33.76 -16.59
N ALA A 135 -22.63 32.73 -16.43
CA ALA A 135 -22.16 31.39 -16.05
C ALA A 135 -22.84 30.33 -16.93
N ARG A 136 -22.13 29.25 -17.18
CA ARG A 136 -22.61 28.10 -17.91
C ARG A 136 -22.12 26.82 -17.25
N GLU A 137 -23.00 25.85 -17.13
CA GLU A 137 -22.62 24.51 -16.71
C GLU A 137 -22.16 23.68 -17.91
N VAL A 138 -21.06 22.98 -17.71
CA VAL A 138 -20.45 22.08 -18.68
C VAL A 138 -20.19 20.74 -18.01
N ALA A 139 -20.68 19.67 -18.61
CA ALA A 139 -20.33 18.32 -18.17
C ALA A 139 -18.92 18.00 -18.66
N ILE A 140 -18.00 17.67 -17.75
CA ILE A 140 -16.65 17.25 -18.09
C ILE A 140 -16.50 15.76 -17.82
N GLY A 141 -15.88 15.04 -18.75
CA GLY A 141 -15.54 13.64 -18.55
C GLY A 141 -14.50 13.49 -17.44
N GLU A 142 -14.82 12.68 -16.43
CA GLU A 142 -13.84 12.22 -15.46
C GLU A 142 -12.88 11.26 -16.15
N ASN A 143 -11.59 11.57 -16.11
CA ASN A 143 -10.55 10.70 -16.66
C ASN A 143 -9.68 10.18 -15.53
N GLU A 144 -10.32 9.40 -14.65
CA GLU A 144 -9.68 8.72 -13.52
C GLU A 144 -8.79 7.58 -14.05
N LYS A 145 -7.60 7.95 -14.53
CA LYS A 145 -6.54 7.01 -14.89
C LYS A 145 -5.50 6.98 -13.79
N PRO A 146 -4.87 5.82 -13.56
CA PRO A 146 -3.73 5.76 -12.65
C PRO A 146 -2.64 6.70 -13.17
N PHE A 147 -2.07 7.48 -12.25
CA PHE A 147 -0.89 8.27 -12.51
C PHE A 147 0.29 7.35 -12.78
N LYS A 148 1.14 7.73 -13.73
CA LYS A 148 2.45 7.08 -13.87
C LYS A 148 3.34 7.54 -12.72
N LYS A 149 4.33 6.72 -12.36
CA LYS A 149 5.24 7.04 -11.24
C LYS A 149 5.93 8.39 -11.43
N GLU A 150 6.24 8.77 -12.67
CA GLU A 150 6.92 10.03 -13.00
C GLU A 150 6.02 11.27 -12.83
N ASP A 151 4.70 11.09 -12.83
CA ASP A 151 3.71 12.18 -12.74
C ASP A 151 3.25 12.47 -11.30
N ILE A 152 3.72 11.67 -10.33
CA ILE A 152 3.35 11.77 -8.90
C ILE A 152 4.17 12.88 -8.25
N SER A 153 3.49 13.79 -7.56
CA SER A 153 4.12 14.92 -6.87
C SER A 153 4.37 14.64 -5.38
N ASP A 154 3.59 13.73 -4.78
CA ASP A 154 3.71 13.40 -3.36
C ASP A 154 4.94 12.51 -3.08
N ALA A 155 5.91 13.06 -2.35
CA ALA A 155 7.15 12.37 -2.00
C ALA A 155 6.93 11.16 -1.07
N MET A 156 5.91 11.20 -0.20
CA MET A 156 5.61 10.10 0.70
C MET A 156 4.98 8.93 -0.06
N LEU A 157 4.10 9.23 -1.02
CA LEU A 157 3.57 8.24 -1.96
C LEU A 157 4.70 7.61 -2.78
N LEU A 158 5.64 8.39 -3.31
CA LEU A 158 6.79 7.84 -4.04
C LEU A 158 7.61 6.85 -3.18
N LYS A 159 7.90 7.20 -1.93
CA LYS A 159 8.59 6.31 -0.99
C LYS A 159 7.79 5.03 -0.71
N ALA A 160 6.49 5.16 -0.47
CA ALA A 160 5.59 4.03 -0.23
C ALA A 160 5.52 3.09 -1.45
N LEU A 161 5.49 3.65 -2.66
CA LEU A 161 5.52 2.92 -3.92
C LEU A 161 6.84 2.20 -4.17
N GLU A 162 7.96 2.78 -3.75
CA GLU A 162 9.26 2.13 -3.85
C GLU A 162 9.32 0.88 -2.98
N ALA A 163 8.95 1.01 -1.71
CA ALA A 163 8.91 -0.13 -0.79
C ALA A 163 7.95 -1.23 -1.28
N LEU A 164 6.76 -0.85 -1.75
CA LEU A 164 5.78 -1.83 -2.25
C LEU A 164 6.17 -2.40 -3.62
N GLY A 165 6.84 -1.63 -4.47
CA GLY A 165 7.24 -2.02 -5.82
C GLY A 165 8.34 -3.08 -5.86
N GLU A 166 9.15 -3.19 -4.81
CA GLU A 166 10.16 -4.25 -4.65
C GLU A 166 9.57 -5.56 -4.10
N ALA A 167 8.29 -5.56 -3.75
CA ALA A 167 7.67 -6.68 -3.09
C ALA A 167 7.45 -7.88 -4.03
N ARG A 168 7.47 -9.08 -3.43
CA ARG A 168 7.29 -10.36 -4.12
C ARG A 168 5.99 -11.00 -3.68
N TRP A 169 5.18 -11.41 -4.63
CA TRP A 169 3.91 -12.07 -4.34
C TRP A 169 4.07 -13.58 -4.30
N TRP A 170 3.76 -14.14 -3.14
CA TRP A 170 3.75 -15.57 -2.86
C TRP A 170 2.33 -16.08 -2.63
N ALA A 171 2.14 -17.35 -2.99
CA ALA A 171 0.92 -18.10 -2.72
C ALA A 171 0.53 -18.10 -1.23
N PRO A 172 -0.68 -18.59 -0.90
CA PRO A 172 -1.04 -18.88 0.48
C PRO A 172 -0.08 -19.86 1.16
N ASP A 173 0.02 -19.73 2.47
CA ASP A 173 0.92 -20.51 3.30
C ASP A 173 0.35 -21.91 3.58
N ARG A 174 1.01 -22.94 3.05
CA ARG A 174 0.59 -24.35 3.23
C ARG A 174 0.72 -24.82 4.67
N LEU A 175 1.58 -24.18 5.47
CA LEU A 175 1.69 -24.50 6.89
C LEU A 175 0.38 -24.15 7.61
N PHE A 176 -0.17 -22.97 7.37
CA PHE A 176 -1.45 -22.52 7.97
C PHE A 176 -2.66 -23.27 7.43
N GLU A 177 -2.59 -23.79 6.21
CA GLU A 177 -3.64 -24.64 5.67
C GLU A 177 -3.70 -26.02 6.35
N ARG A 178 -2.53 -26.59 6.64
CA ARG A 178 -2.38 -27.97 7.12
C ARG A 178 -2.36 -28.10 8.63
N TYR A 179 -1.67 -27.21 9.32
CA TYR A 179 -1.52 -27.25 10.77
C TYR A 179 -2.40 -26.15 11.37
N GLU A 180 -3.31 -26.58 12.23
CA GLU A 180 -4.26 -25.69 12.90
C GLU A 180 -3.55 -24.97 14.06
N GLY A 181 -3.76 -23.66 14.14
CA GLY A 181 -3.45 -22.83 15.29
C GLY A 181 -4.48 -21.71 15.34
N GLU A 182 -5.19 -21.57 16.46
CA GLU A 182 -6.31 -20.62 16.60
C GLU A 182 -5.87 -19.19 16.24
N GLU A 183 -4.66 -18.82 16.64
CA GLU A 183 -4.06 -17.51 16.40
C GLU A 183 -3.68 -17.25 14.93
N TYR A 184 -3.55 -18.30 14.10
CA TYR A 184 -3.12 -18.20 12.71
C TYR A 184 -4.25 -18.45 11.71
N GLN A 185 -5.46 -18.78 12.17
CA GLN A 185 -6.61 -19.00 11.29
C GLN A 185 -6.93 -17.78 10.42
N ILE A 186 -6.66 -16.58 10.93
CA ILE A 186 -6.85 -15.32 10.21
C ILE A 186 -5.96 -15.18 8.96
N TYR A 187 -4.90 -15.97 8.84
CA TYR A 187 -3.98 -15.96 7.70
C TYR A 187 -4.22 -17.10 6.71
N LYS A 188 -5.14 -18.01 7.02
CA LYS A 188 -5.41 -19.19 6.20
C LYS A 188 -6.01 -18.78 4.86
N GLY A 189 -5.39 -19.23 3.77
CA GLY A 189 -5.83 -18.93 2.41
C GLY A 189 -5.51 -17.51 1.92
N LEU A 190 -4.90 -16.67 2.75
CA LEU A 190 -4.48 -15.33 2.34
C LEU A 190 -3.22 -15.40 1.48
N GLU A 191 -3.19 -14.62 0.41
CA GLU A 191 -1.99 -14.43 -0.39
C GLU A 191 -0.96 -13.60 0.40
N ARG A 192 0.32 -13.70 0.05
CA ARG A 192 1.40 -13.06 0.80
C ARG A 192 2.24 -12.17 -0.08
N LEU A 193 2.48 -10.95 0.37
CA LEU A 193 3.38 -10.01 -0.28
C LEU A 193 4.61 -9.81 0.62
N GLU A 194 5.76 -10.33 0.20
CA GLU A 194 7.03 -10.18 0.90
C GLU A 194 7.71 -8.89 0.46
N ILE A 195 7.93 -7.98 1.40
CA ILE A 195 8.79 -6.81 1.20
C ILE A 195 10.18 -7.18 1.72
N PRO A 196 11.20 -7.34 0.84
CA PRO A 196 12.49 -7.89 1.22
C PRO A 196 13.14 -7.13 2.38
N GLY A 197 13.52 -7.85 3.43
CA GLY A 197 14.21 -7.27 4.60
C GLY A 197 13.31 -6.50 5.57
N GLU A 198 12.02 -6.35 5.29
CA GLU A 198 11.09 -5.61 6.14
C GLU A 198 10.02 -6.51 6.77
N GLN A 199 9.07 -7.00 5.97
CA GLN A 199 7.86 -7.65 6.47
C GLN A 199 7.12 -8.45 5.39
N ILE A 200 6.17 -9.27 5.84
CA ILE A 200 5.23 -9.96 4.98
C ILE A 200 3.82 -9.44 5.26
N LEU A 201 3.15 -9.00 4.20
CA LEU A 201 1.76 -8.58 4.23
C LEU A 201 0.86 -9.74 3.79
N PHE A 202 -0.21 -9.98 4.54
CA PHE A 202 -1.23 -10.96 4.19
C PHE A 202 -2.40 -10.27 3.51
N ALA A 203 -2.57 -10.53 2.21
CA ALA A 203 -3.44 -9.82 1.29
C ALA A 203 -4.64 -10.68 0.84
N GLU A 204 -5.78 -10.03 0.74
CA GLU A 204 -7.01 -10.53 0.10
C GLU A 204 -7.66 -9.36 -0.63
N GLU A 205 -8.50 -9.66 -1.62
CA GLU A 205 -9.24 -8.65 -2.38
C GLU A 205 -10.09 -7.78 -1.44
N GLY A 206 -10.05 -6.46 -1.65
CA GLY A 206 -10.76 -5.47 -0.83
C GLY A 206 -10.02 -5.04 0.44
N LYS A 207 -8.88 -5.65 0.78
CA LYS A 207 -8.12 -5.30 1.98
C LYS A 207 -7.32 -4.02 1.82
N TRP A 208 -7.34 -3.20 2.87
CA TRP A 208 -6.65 -1.91 2.92
C TRP A 208 -5.36 -1.99 3.74
N PHE A 209 -4.37 -1.24 3.27
CA PHE A 209 -3.08 -1.02 3.93
C PHE A 209 -2.77 0.47 3.97
N VAL A 210 -2.01 0.89 4.98
CA VAL A 210 -1.55 2.27 5.17
C VAL A 210 -0.05 2.29 5.38
N TRP A 211 0.62 3.26 4.77
CA TRP A 211 2.05 3.51 4.95
C TRP A 211 2.27 4.39 6.19
N LYS A 212 2.81 3.80 7.26
CA LYS A 212 3.01 4.47 8.56
C LYS A 212 4.32 4.00 9.18
N GLU A 213 5.12 4.95 9.68
CA GLU A 213 6.45 4.66 10.26
C GLU A 213 7.34 3.86 9.29
N ASP A 214 7.33 4.27 8.02
CA ASP A 214 8.08 3.61 6.94
C ASP A 214 7.77 2.12 6.75
N ARG A 215 6.55 1.70 7.09
CA ARG A 215 6.07 0.33 6.88
C ARG A 215 4.61 0.32 6.48
N TRP A 216 4.23 -0.69 5.70
CA TRP A 216 2.82 -0.98 5.42
C TRP A 216 2.17 -1.68 6.61
N LYS A 217 1.07 -1.13 7.13
CA LYS A 217 0.24 -1.73 8.17
C LYS A 217 -1.16 -1.97 7.65
N VAL A 218 -1.87 -2.98 8.17
CA VAL A 218 -3.27 -3.22 7.80
C VAL A 218 -4.14 -2.07 8.31
N GLY A 219 -4.97 -1.52 7.44
CA GLY A 219 -5.89 -0.44 7.77
C GLY A 219 -5.92 0.68 6.74
N LYS A 220 -6.72 1.71 7.02
CA LYS A 220 -6.85 2.93 6.22
C LYS A 220 -6.81 4.12 7.16
N GLU A 221 -5.94 5.08 6.89
CA GLU A 221 -5.80 6.32 7.66
C GLU A 221 -5.82 7.50 6.68
N GLN A 222 -6.42 8.63 7.09
CA GLN A 222 -6.40 9.87 6.30
C GLN A 222 -5.06 10.59 6.50
N GLY A 223 -4.56 11.25 5.47
CA GLY A 223 -3.30 12.00 5.53
C GLY A 223 -2.05 11.16 5.34
N LEU A 224 -2.18 9.84 5.23
CA LEU A 224 -1.08 8.91 4.94
C LEU A 224 -1.37 8.13 3.66
N PRO A 225 -0.34 7.76 2.86
CA PRO A 225 -0.54 6.92 1.70
C PRO A 225 -1.24 5.62 2.09
N SER A 226 -2.18 5.20 1.25
CA SER A 226 -2.94 3.98 1.46
C SER A 226 -2.95 3.12 0.21
N ALA A 227 -3.14 1.82 0.38
CA ALA A 227 -3.24 0.89 -0.71
C ALA A 227 -4.41 -0.06 -0.51
N LEU A 228 -5.09 -0.38 -1.61
CA LEU A 228 -6.18 -1.35 -1.68
C LEU A 228 -5.77 -2.49 -2.58
N VAL A 229 -5.93 -3.71 -2.09
CA VAL A 229 -5.84 -4.91 -2.93
C VAL A 229 -7.08 -4.94 -3.80
N ARG A 230 -6.94 -4.55 -5.06
CA ARG A 230 -8.07 -4.39 -6.00
C ARG A 230 -8.54 -5.73 -6.56
N GLU A 231 -7.59 -6.57 -6.94
CA GLU A 231 -7.87 -7.85 -7.60
C GLU A 231 -6.82 -8.87 -7.16
N VAL A 232 -7.27 -10.07 -6.81
CA VAL A 232 -6.40 -11.22 -6.59
C VAL A 232 -6.84 -12.35 -7.54
N SER A 233 -6.06 -12.56 -8.59
CA SER A 233 -6.28 -13.65 -9.55
C SER A 233 -5.21 -14.72 -9.41
N PRO A 234 -5.31 -15.88 -10.09
CA PRO A 234 -4.24 -16.87 -10.09
C PRO A 234 -2.90 -16.40 -10.70
N TYR A 235 -2.90 -15.33 -11.51
CA TYR A 235 -1.74 -14.92 -12.32
C TYR A 235 -1.20 -13.52 -11.99
N LYS A 236 -2.06 -12.64 -11.48
CA LYS A 236 -1.73 -11.27 -11.10
C LYS A 236 -2.44 -10.88 -9.81
N MET A 237 -1.81 -9.99 -9.06
CA MET A 237 -2.40 -9.26 -7.95
C MET A 237 -2.27 -7.77 -8.24
N GLU A 238 -3.38 -7.03 -8.21
CA GLU A 238 -3.40 -5.59 -8.47
C GLU A 238 -3.65 -4.82 -7.19
N TRP A 239 -2.85 -3.77 -6.98
CA TRP A 239 -2.99 -2.84 -5.87
C TRP A 239 -3.18 -1.44 -6.42
N ASP A 240 -4.23 -0.76 -5.97
CA ASP A 240 -4.36 0.68 -6.16
C ASP A 240 -3.75 1.37 -4.94
N VAL A 241 -2.86 2.35 -5.16
CA VAL A 241 -2.13 3.05 -4.10
C VAL A 241 -2.39 4.55 -4.23
N TRP A 242 -2.86 5.20 -3.18
CA TRP A 242 -3.20 6.62 -3.14
C TRP A 242 -2.24 7.41 -2.24
N ASP A 243 -2.12 8.71 -2.52
CA ASP A 243 -1.51 9.68 -1.60
C ASP A 243 -2.38 9.90 -0.35
N GLY A 244 -1.85 10.63 0.63
CA GLY A 244 -2.57 10.92 1.88
C GLY A 244 -3.86 11.70 1.71
N ARG A 245 -4.05 12.37 0.56
CA ARG A 245 -5.26 13.12 0.20
C ARG A 245 -6.26 12.27 -0.58
N GLY A 246 -5.87 11.10 -1.07
CA GLY A 246 -6.69 10.24 -1.91
C GLY A 246 -6.88 10.78 -3.33
N LEU A 247 -6.06 11.73 -3.77
CA LEU A 247 -6.18 12.43 -5.05
C LEU A 247 -5.23 11.86 -6.09
N GLU A 248 -3.95 11.72 -5.77
CA GLU A 248 -3.00 11.05 -6.66
C GLU A 248 -3.03 9.56 -6.36
N TRP A 249 -3.12 8.74 -7.41
CA TRP A 249 -3.11 7.29 -7.23
C TRP A 249 -2.46 6.57 -8.39
N THR A 250 -1.87 5.42 -8.13
CA THR A 250 -1.27 4.57 -9.15
C THR A 250 -1.65 3.12 -8.93
N ARG A 251 -1.39 2.28 -9.94
CA ARG A 251 -1.62 0.85 -9.87
C ARG A 251 -0.31 0.10 -9.91
N LEU A 252 -0.12 -0.78 -8.94
CA LEU A 252 0.93 -1.78 -8.96
C LEU A 252 0.33 -3.14 -9.36
N THR A 253 1.07 -3.87 -10.16
CA THR A 253 0.71 -5.24 -10.56
C THR A 253 1.84 -6.17 -10.20
N PHE A 254 1.54 -7.15 -9.37
CA PHE A 254 2.48 -8.19 -8.95
C PHE A 254 2.20 -9.47 -9.72
N HIS A 255 3.28 -10.16 -10.10
CA HIS A 255 3.20 -11.51 -10.64
C HIS A 255 3.60 -12.51 -9.58
N ARG A 256 2.89 -13.64 -9.55
CA ARG A 256 3.13 -14.67 -8.56
C ARG A 256 4.50 -15.28 -8.78
N GLU A 257 5.29 -15.33 -7.72
CA GLU A 257 6.61 -15.93 -7.74
C GLU A 257 6.53 -17.43 -8.04
N ARG A 258 7.49 -17.89 -8.83
CA ARG A 258 7.61 -19.31 -9.17
C ARG A 258 8.46 -20.01 -8.13
N VAL A 259 7.82 -20.88 -7.36
CA VAL A 259 8.51 -21.63 -6.30
C VAL A 259 9.31 -22.75 -6.92
N ARG A 260 10.55 -22.93 -6.45
CA ARG A 260 11.40 -24.03 -6.88
C ARG A 260 10.89 -25.32 -6.23
N PRO A 261 10.82 -26.44 -6.96
CA PRO A 261 10.49 -27.72 -6.36
C PRO A 261 11.44 -28.06 -5.23
N LEU A 262 10.91 -28.70 -4.18
CA LEU A 262 11.71 -29.23 -3.09
C LEU A 262 12.67 -30.31 -3.62
N THR A 263 13.97 -30.07 -3.49
CA THR A 263 15.01 -31.02 -3.93
C THR A 263 15.60 -31.84 -2.80
N VAL A 264 15.27 -31.51 -1.54
CA VAL A 264 15.84 -32.20 -0.38
C VAL A 264 15.27 -33.59 -0.23
N ARG A 265 16.17 -34.55 -0.12
CA ARG A 265 15.88 -35.94 0.17
C ARG A 265 15.97 -36.18 1.66
N MET A 266 14.82 -36.28 2.32
CA MET A 266 14.78 -36.49 3.76
C MET A 266 15.37 -37.85 4.17
N GLU A 267 15.44 -38.83 3.27
CA GLU A 267 16.19 -40.09 3.47
C GLU A 267 17.67 -39.85 3.82
N GLU A 268 18.28 -38.82 3.22
CA GLU A 268 19.69 -38.48 3.39
C GLU A 268 19.91 -37.67 4.68
N VAL A 269 18.92 -36.85 5.06
CA VAL A 269 18.94 -36.04 6.28
C VAL A 269 18.66 -36.89 7.52
N LEU A 270 17.65 -37.76 7.46
CA LEU A 270 17.14 -38.57 8.58
C LEU A 270 17.65 -40.00 8.48
N THR A 271 18.86 -40.23 8.95
CA THR A 271 19.47 -41.57 8.89
C THR A 271 19.16 -42.40 10.15
N ARG A 272 19.25 -43.73 10.03
CA ARG A 272 19.08 -44.68 11.15
C ARG A 272 17.75 -44.54 11.92
N LEU A 273 16.66 -44.38 11.20
CA LEU A 273 15.30 -44.34 11.76
C LEU A 273 14.99 -45.64 12.53
N ARG A 274 14.65 -45.50 13.82
CA ARG A 274 14.27 -46.59 14.72
C ARG A 274 13.10 -46.15 15.59
N GLN A 275 12.01 -46.90 15.51
CA GLN A 275 10.85 -46.70 16.38
C GLN A 275 11.25 -46.90 17.86
N ARG A 276 10.78 -46.00 18.73
CA ARG A 276 10.91 -46.13 20.19
C ARG A 276 9.56 -46.41 20.83
N THR A 277 8.54 -45.69 20.40
CA THR A 277 7.14 -45.89 20.79
C THR A 277 6.24 -45.65 19.57
N SER A 278 4.93 -45.80 19.71
CA SER A 278 3.96 -45.45 18.66
C SER A 278 3.99 -43.97 18.24
N THR A 279 4.55 -43.09 19.07
CA THR A 279 4.58 -41.63 18.86
C THR A 279 5.99 -41.04 18.85
N ARG A 280 7.03 -41.87 19.01
CA ARG A 280 8.42 -41.41 19.09
C ARG A 280 9.34 -42.26 18.22
N ILE A 281 10.22 -41.58 17.50
CA ILE A 281 11.26 -42.20 16.69
C ILE A 281 12.62 -41.66 17.10
N SER A 282 13.64 -42.51 17.05
CA SER A 282 15.04 -42.08 17.14
C SER A 282 15.69 -42.13 15.76
N CYS A 283 16.43 -41.09 15.42
CA CYS A 283 17.16 -40.95 14.15
C CYS A 283 18.51 -40.27 14.38
N ARG A 284 19.30 -40.12 13.32
CA ARG A 284 20.46 -39.24 13.30
C ARG A 284 20.25 -38.12 12.30
N ILE A 285 20.46 -36.89 12.76
CA ILE A 285 20.46 -35.66 11.97
C ILE A 285 21.87 -35.08 12.08
N ASP A 286 22.57 -34.85 10.97
CA ASP A 286 23.96 -34.37 10.95
C ASP A 286 24.87 -35.16 11.92
N ASN A 287 24.76 -36.50 11.87
CA ASN A 287 25.43 -37.46 12.74
C ASN A 287 25.12 -37.37 14.26
N ARG A 288 24.22 -36.49 14.70
CA ARG A 288 23.78 -36.40 16.10
C ARG A 288 22.53 -37.24 16.32
N ALA A 289 22.50 -38.01 17.40
CA ALA A 289 21.33 -38.81 17.75
C ALA A 289 20.21 -37.91 18.28
N THR A 290 19.04 -37.98 17.66
CA THR A 290 17.87 -37.16 17.99
C THR A 290 16.66 -38.05 18.17
N ILE A 291 15.76 -37.68 19.10
CA ILE A 291 14.46 -38.32 19.27
C ILE A 291 13.40 -37.31 18.85
N LEU A 292 12.57 -37.69 17.89
CA LEU A 292 11.45 -36.88 17.42
C LEU A 292 10.14 -37.44 17.99
N LYS A 293 9.25 -36.54 18.38
CA LYS A 293 7.87 -36.80 18.78
C LYS A 293 6.92 -36.15 17.77
N VAL A 294 5.72 -36.68 17.65
CA VAL A 294 4.67 -36.10 16.80
C VAL A 294 4.54 -34.60 17.10
N GLY A 295 4.58 -33.77 16.05
CA GLY A 295 4.54 -32.32 16.13
C GLY A 295 5.90 -31.64 16.36
N ASP A 296 7.01 -32.38 16.48
CA ASP A 296 8.34 -31.77 16.53
C ASP A 296 8.71 -31.18 15.16
N TRP A 297 9.30 -29.98 15.18
CA TRP A 297 9.73 -29.26 13.99
C TRP A 297 11.25 -29.40 13.82
N LEU A 298 11.68 -29.62 12.59
CA LEU A 298 13.06 -29.55 12.16
C LEU A 298 13.20 -28.37 11.19
N PHE A 299 14.18 -27.51 11.43
CA PHE A 299 14.40 -26.33 10.61
C PHE A 299 15.82 -26.35 10.03
N ARG A 300 15.93 -26.07 8.73
CA ARG A 300 17.22 -25.99 8.05
C ARG A 300 17.70 -24.55 7.99
N THR A 301 18.90 -24.33 8.53
CA THR A 301 19.65 -23.07 8.40
C THR A 301 20.91 -23.31 7.57
N GLU A 302 21.71 -22.26 7.37
CA GLU A 302 23.06 -22.39 6.79
C GLU A 302 23.95 -23.38 7.55
N ARG A 303 23.72 -23.59 8.85
CA ARG A 303 24.48 -24.52 9.69
C ARG A 303 24.02 -25.97 9.61
N GLY A 304 22.94 -26.25 8.87
CA GLY A 304 22.34 -27.57 8.76
C GLY A 304 20.99 -27.68 9.48
N TRP A 305 20.59 -28.92 9.74
CA TRP A 305 19.28 -29.26 10.29
C TRP A 305 19.34 -29.31 11.82
N HIS A 306 18.34 -28.72 12.46
CA HIS A 306 18.20 -28.81 13.92
C HIS A 306 16.74 -28.89 14.32
N THR A 307 16.50 -29.41 15.52
CA THR A 307 15.16 -29.46 16.12
C THR A 307 14.84 -28.12 16.76
N VAL A 308 13.68 -27.56 16.42
CA VAL A 308 13.14 -26.34 17.03
C VAL A 308 12.63 -26.70 18.42
N LYS A 309 13.09 -25.97 19.45
CA LYS A 309 12.80 -26.32 20.86
C LYS A 309 12.08 -25.23 21.63
N SER A 310 12.20 -23.98 21.19
CA SER A 310 11.62 -22.84 21.89
C SER A 310 10.41 -22.29 21.14
N SER A 311 9.43 -21.79 21.87
CA SER A 311 8.30 -21.06 21.28
C SER A 311 8.76 -19.81 20.53
N TYR A 312 9.84 -19.16 20.97
CA TYR A 312 10.42 -18.01 20.29
C TYR A 312 10.92 -18.36 18.88
N GLU A 313 11.60 -19.50 18.71
CA GLU A 313 12.01 -19.96 17.39
C GLU A 313 10.81 -20.32 16.50
N VAL A 314 9.78 -20.95 17.06
CA VAL A 314 8.53 -21.22 16.35
C VAL A 314 7.91 -19.92 15.86
N ASP A 315 7.76 -18.92 16.73
CA ASP A 315 7.25 -17.60 16.38
C ASP A 315 8.10 -16.92 15.29
N ALA A 316 9.42 -17.02 15.38
CA ALA A 316 10.33 -16.44 14.41
C ALA A 316 10.18 -17.10 13.03
N ILE A 317 10.01 -18.42 12.98
CA ILE A 317 9.75 -19.17 11.73
C ILE A 317 8.37 -18.79 11.19
N VAL A 318 7.33 -18.82 12.03
CA VAL A 318 5.95 -18.54 11.62
C VAL A 318 5.81 -17.12 11.07
N LYS A 319 6.47 -16.14 11.69
CA LYS A 319 6.49 -14.73 11.29
C LYS A 319 7.56 -14.39 10.23
N PHE A 320 8.21 -15.38 9.64
CA PHE A 320 9.23 -15.21 8.59
C PHE A 320 10.43 -14.32 9.00
N LYS A 321 10.72 -14.24 10.30
CA LYS A 321 11.95 -13.59 10.80
C LYS A 321 13.20 -14.42 10.50
N VAL A 322 13.02 -15.73 10.36
CA VAL A 322 14.04 -16.67 9.90
C VAL A 322 13.48 -17.50 8.75
N MET A 323 14.28 -17.64 7.69
CA MET A 323 13.89 -18.29 6.45
C MET A 323 14.67 -19.59 6.26
N GLY A 324 13.98 -20.66 5.87
CA GLY A 324 14.60 -21.96 5.71
C GLY A 324 13.56 -23.06 5.50
N GLU A 325 14.02 -24.21 5.01
CA GLU A 325 13.15 -25.37 4.85
C GLU A 325 12.69 -25.88 6.23
N LEU A 326 11.42 -26.23 6.32
CA LEU A 326 10.77 -26.65 7.55
C LEU A 326 10.23 -28.07 7.36
N PHE A 327 10.58 -28.98 8.25
CA PHE A 327 10.03 -30.33 8.29
C PHE A 327 9.29 -30.55 9.60
N ILE A 328 8.04 -31.03 9.52
CA ILE A 328 7.23 -31.36 10.70
C ILE A 328 6.98 -32.87 10.74
N PHE A 329 7.28 -33.48 11.88
CA PHE A 329 7.05 -34.91 12.06
C PHE A 329 5.58 -35.19 12.41
N ASP A 330 4.84 -35.79 11.47
CA ASP A 330 3.41 -36.07 11.61
C ASP A 330 3.12 -37.35 12.40
N GLY A 331 4.05 -38.31 12.39
CA GLY A 331 3.97 -39.53 13.18
C GLY A 331 4.27 -40.79 12.41
N LEU A 332 3.73 -41.91 12.91
CA LEU A 332 3.93 -43.24 12.35
C LEU A 332 2.62 -43.74 11.74
N GLU A 333 2.66 -44.13 10.47
CA GLU A 333 1.54 -44.77 9.78
C GLU A 333 1.83 -46.25 9.52
N LYS A 334 0.80 -47.10 9.53
CA LYS A 334 0.92 -48.48 9.06
C LYS A 334 0.49 -48.55 7.59
N GLN A 335 1.43 -48.92 6.71
CA GLN A 335 1.16 -49.19 5.30
C GLN A 335 1.62 -50.60 4.97
N GLU A 336 0.72 -51.43 4.44
CA GLU A 336 1.00 -52.84 4.08
C GLU A 336 1.61 -53.66 5.23
N GLY A 337 1.18 -53.40 6.47
CA GLY A 337 1.69 -54.07 7.68
C GLY A 337 3.07 -53.60 8.14
N LYS A 338 3.71 -52.64 7.45
CA LYS A 338 4.96 -52.01 7.86
C LYS A 338 4.69 -50.64 8.46
N GLU A 339 5.49 -50.26 9.44
CA GLU A 339 5.45 -48.90 9.97
C GLU A 339 6.30 -47.96 9.11
N VAL A 340 5.72 -46.82 8.77
CA VAL A 340 6.28 -45.78 7.93
C VAL A 340 6.35 -44.49 8.74
N PHE A 341 7.53 -43.89 8.77
CA PHE A 341 7.74 -42.55 9.30
C PHE A 341 7.13 -41.54 8.33
N CYS A 342 6.22 -40.71 8.82
CA CYS A 342 5.52 -39.70 8.03
C CYS A 342 5.81 -38.30 8.57
N GLY A 343 5.99 -37.37 7.65
CA GLY A 343 6.06 -35.95 7.96
C GLY A 343 5.90 -35.10 6.70
N THR A 344 5.95 -33.80 6.90
CA THR A 344 5.73 -32.82 5.83
C THR A 344 6.91 -31.87 5.75
N LEU A 345 7.52 -31.79 4.57
CA LEU A 345 8.58 -30.85 4.24
C LEU A 345 7.96 -29.64 3.53
N PHE A 346 8.32 -28.44 3.95
CA PHE A 346 7.94 -27.17 3.38
C PHE A 346 9.18 -26.47 2.81
N ASP A 347 9.00 -25.78 1.69
CA ASP A 347 10.03 -24.88 1.17
C ASP A 347 10.17 -23.64 2.08
N PRO A 348 11.20 -22.80 1.89
CA PRO A 348 11.42 -21.64 2.74
C PRO A 348 10.24 -20.66 2.81
N MET A 349 9.50 -20.50 1.71
CA MET A 349 8.31 -19.66 1.66
C MET A 349 7.03 -20.43 2.01
N ARG A 350 7.10 -21.73 2.32
CA ARG A 350 5.96 -22.58 2.70
C ARG A 350 4.81 -22.56 1.68
N VAL A 351 5.13 -22.33 0.41
CA VAL A 351 4.17 -22.36 -0.71
C VAL A 351 4.00 -23.78 -1.23
N GLU A 352 5.10 -24.52 -1.28
CA GLU A 352 5.15 -25.91 -1.70
C GLU A 352 5.35 -26.80 -0.48
N GLN A 353 4.72 -27.98 -0.54
CA GLN A 353 4.90 -29.00 0.49
C GLN A 353 5.07 -30.38 -0.13
N GLN A 354 5.89 -31.20 0.51
CA GLN A 354 6.11 -32.59 0.13
C GLN A 354 5.83 -33.48 1.34
N ILE A 355 4.95 -34.46 1.14
CA ILE A 355 4.73 -35.53 2.13
C ILE A 355 5.89 -36.51 2.01
N VAL A 356 6.59 -36.69 3.12
CA VAL A 356 7.75 -37.57 3.25
C VAL A 356 7.31 -38.84 3.95
N ARG A 357 7.61 -39.98 3.33
CA ARG A 357 7.28 -41.31 3.84
C ARG A 357 8.53 -42.19 3.80
N LEU A 358 9.06 -42.52 4.97
CA LEU A 358 10.30 -43.29 5.11
C LEU A 358 10.04 -44.63 5.80
N PRO A 359 10.44 -45.77 5.21
CA PRO A 359 10.24 -47.06 5.84
C PRO A 359 11.10 -47.18 7.10
N ILE A 360 10.51 -47.63 8.20
CA ILE A 360 11.26 -47.89 9.44
C ILE A 360 11.81 -49.30 9.38
N THR A 361 13.13 -49.43 9.52
CA THR A 361 13.75 -50.75 9.63
C THR A 361 13.39 -51.33 10.99
N GLN A 362 12.47 -52.29 11.02
CA GLN A 362 12.23 -53.08 12.22
C GLN A 362 13.51 -53.88 12.50
N MET A 363 14.21 -53.54 13.58
CA MET A 363 15.18 -54.47 14.12
C MET A 363 14.38 -55.68 14.59
N ARG A 364 14.52 -56.81 13.90
CA ARG A 364 14.11 -58.10 14.46
C ARG A 364 14.80 -58.17 15.81
N THR A 365 14.03 -58.08 16.89
CA THR A 365 14.49 -58.42 18.22
C THR A 365 14.94 -59.87 18.10
N LEU A 366 16.24 -60.08 17.87
CA LEU A 366 16.83 -61.40 18.03
C LEU A 366 16.53 -61.73 19.49
N GLU A 367 15.55 -62.60 19.69
CA GLU A 367 15.20 -63.18 20.97
C GLU A 367 16.51 -63.67 21.59
N HIS A 368 17.03 -62.94 22.57
CA HIS A 368 18.04 -63.48 23.44
C HIS A 368 17.36 -64.61 24.20
N SER A 369 17.53 -65.82 23.66
CA SER A 369 17.23 -67.05 24.38
C SER A 369 17.84 -66.97 25.77
N PRO A 370 17.13 -67.40 26.82
CA PRO A 370 17.56 -67.23 28.19
C PRO A 370 18.80 -68.10 28.42
N SER A 371 20.00 -67.49 28.48
CA SER A 371 21.16 -68.21 28.99
C SER A 371 20.93 -68.45 30.48
N THR A 372 20.51 -69.67 30.80
CA THR A 372 20.46 -70.30 32.11
C THR A 372 21.78 -70.06 32.88
N LYS A 373 21.82 -69.00 33.70
CA LYS A 373 22.84 -68.87 34.74
C LYS A 373 22.38 -69.62 35.98
N LYS A 374 22.84 -70.87 36.06
CA LYS A 374 22.95 -71.67 37.29
C LYS A 374 23.56 -70.82 38.41
N GLY A 375 22.96 -70.94 39.59
CA GLY A 375 23.28 -70.12 40.75
C GLY A 375 24.66 -70.35 41.35
N ARG A 376 25.06 -69.36 42.16
CA ARG A 376 25.87 -69.62 43.34
C ARG A 376 25.48 -68.62 44.43
N SER A 377 24.82 -69.18 45.43
CA SER A 377 24.54 -68.57 46.73
C SER A 377 25.86 -68.31 47.46
N THR A 378 26.03 -67.13 48.04
CA THR A 378 26.89 -66.94 49.21
C THR A 378 26.35 -65.79 50.05
N LYS A 379 25.75 -66.14 51.18
CA LYS A 379 25.55 -65.28 52.36
C LYS A 379 26.93 -64.87 52.90
N ILE A 380 27.04 -63.64 53.41
CA ILE A 380 27.51 -63.28 54.77
C ILE A 380 27.31 -61.75 54.97
N GLN A 381 27.09 -61.40 56.23
CA GLN A 381 26.39 -60.25 56.84
C GLN A 381 27.31 -59.03 57.17
N PRO A 382 26.81 -57.96 57.84
CA PRO A 382 27.23 -56.54 57.69
C PRO A 382 28.18 -56.01 58.79
N PRO A 383 28.53 -54.71 58.74
CA PRO A 383 28.27 -53.81 59.88
C PRO A 383 27.66 -52.44 59.45
N THR A 384 26.57 -51.98 60.09
CA THR A 384 26.44 -50.94 61.15
C THR A 384 26.75 -49.48 60.75
N SER A 385 25.74 -48.62 61.00
CA SER A 385 25.71 -47.20 61.42
C SER A 385 27.03 -46.44 61.49
N SER A 386 27.15 -45.14 61.21
CA SER A 386 26.25 -43.99 61.19
C SER A 386 26.99 -42.88 60.44
N ASP A 387 26.30 -41.92 59.85
CA ASP A 387 26.50 -40.50 60.18
C ASP A 387 25.74 -39.56 59.24
N LEU A 388 25.29 -38.49 59.90
CA LEU A 388 24.32 -37.51 59.49
C LEU A 388 24.93 -36.48 58.52
N ARG A 389 24.14 -36.17 57.48
CA ARG A 389 23.92 -34.89 56.76
C ARG A 389 24.69 -33.63 57.25
N PRO A 390 24.98 -32.63 56.37
CA PRO A 390 23.96 -32.06 55.47
C PRO A 390 24.36 -31.53 54.08
N ASN A 391 23.34 -31.55 53.23
CA ASN A 391 22.94 -30.56 52.22
C ASN A 391 23.83 -29.32 52.09
N LYS A 392 24.39 -29.13 50.89
CA LYS A 392 24.65 -27.80 50.34
C LYS A 392 23.74 -27.58 49.13
N SER A 393 22.81 -26.66 49.31
CA SER A 393 22.02 -26.04 48.25
C SER A 393 22.94 -25.19 47.37
N HIS A 394 22.90 -25.41 46.06
CA HIS A 394 23.35 -24.40 45.11
C HIS A 394 22.20 -23.43 44.83
N ARG A 395 22.28 -22.29 45.52
CA ARG A 395 21.53 -21.07 45.27
C ARG A 395 22.06 -20.48 43.95
N MET A 396 21.26 -20.52 42.89
CA MET A 396 21.51 -19.67 41.73
C MET A 396 21.31 -18.22 42.14
N GLN A 397 22.26 -17.38 41.76
CA GLN A 397 22.21 -15.94 41.94
C GLN A 397 21.16 -15.33 40.99
N PRO A 398 20.55 -14.19 41.35
CA PRO A 398 19.71 -13.44 40.43
C PRO A 398 20.58 -12.89 39.31
N ILE A 399 20.13 -13.07 38.08
CA ILE A 399 20.67 -12.34 36.92
C ILE A 399 20.13 -10.92 37.05
N GLU A 400 21.07 -9.99 37.17
CA GLU A 400 20.82 -8.55 37.18
C GLU A 400 20.23 -8.08 35.85
N ASP A 401 19.23 -7.22 36.01
CA ASP A 401 18.64 -6.25 35.10
C ASP A 401 19.37 -6.04 33.75
N TYR A 402 18.66 -6.37 32.66
CA TYR A 402 18.94 -5.75 31.37
C TYR A 402 17.89 -4.69 31.09
N GLU A 403 18.42 -3.49 30.88
CA GLU A 403 17.73 -2.24 30.60
C GLU A 403 16.76 -2.37 29.42
N VAL A 404 15.56 -1.85 29.66
CA VAL A 404 14.55 -1.53 28.65
C VAL A 404 15.09 -0.35 27.85
N PHE A 405 15.41 -0.58 26.58
CA PHE A 405 15.44 0.50 25.59
C PHE A 405 14.02 0.62 25.02
N GLU A 406 13.30 1.65 25.47
CA GLU A 406 12.18 2.22 24.74
C GLU A 406 12.73 3.05 23.58
N GLU A 407 12.28 2.75 22.36
CA GLU A 407 12.01 3.71 21.28
C GLU A 407 11.04 3.10 20.26
#